data_AF-A0A2G9EFG5-F1
#
_entry.id   AF-A0A2G9EFG5-F1
#
_cell.length_a   1.000
_cell.length_b   1.000
_cell.length_c   1.000
_cell.angle_alpha   90.00
_cell.angle_beta   90.00
_cell.angle_gamma   90.00
#
_symmetry.space_group_name_H-M   'P 1'
#
loop_
_entity.id
_entity.type
_entity.pdbx_description
1 polymer ?
#
loop_
_entity_poly.entity_id
_entity_poly.type
_entity_poly.pdbx_seq_one_letter_code
_entity_poly.pdbx_strand_id
1 'polypeptide(L)'
;MKKFILGLFLILGAMSIAAPEYVDVKGMEKKGYIIYKNKKDSFVAFKITQNDRIGVTLYFSDKDNAEYLTNTFKRSAPSALKFLDETENNRAYIQRFKGELYIYNIIAKEQKVNGCYITITFSEIDDLTEEKLNEKIDILLDEVESFLK
;
A
#
# COMPACT_ATOMS: atom_id res chain seq x y z
N MET A 1 7.27 -14.19 19.92
CA MET A 1 6.40 -13.27 19.13
C MET A 1 7.25 -12.10 18.64
N LYS A 2 7.68 -12.12 17.36
CA LYS A 2 8.39 -11.02 16.65
C LYS A 2 8.87 -11.38 15.24
N LYS A 3 8.69 -12.63 14.76
CA LYS A 3 9.41 -13.13 13.57
C LYS A 3 8.57 -13.37 12.30
N PHE A 4 7.23 -13.29 12.35
CA PHE A 4 6.39 -13.68 11.20
C PHE A 4 5.94 -12.52 10.29
N ILE A 5 5.83 -11.29 10.80
CA ILE A 5 5.42 -10.14 9.95
C ILE A 5 6.46 -9.85 8.86
N LEU A 6 7.76 -10.08 9.15
CA LEU A 6 8.83 -9.92 8.17
C LEU A 6 8.77 -10.98 7.05
N GLY A 7 8.29 -12.20 7.35
CA GLY A 7 8.24 -13.31 6.41
C GLY A 7 7.27 -13.10 5.24
N LEU A 8 6.23 -12.27 5.44
CA LEU A 8 5.28 -11.92 4.38
C LEU A 8 5.90 -10.99 3.32
N PHE A 9 7.00 -10.31 3.67
CA PHE A 9 7.63 -9.27 2.85
C PHE A 9 9.02 -9.63 2.34
N LEU A 10 9.50 -10.88 2.45
CA LEU A 10 10.95 -11.19 2.35
C LEU A 10 11.40 -12.04 1.16
N ILE A 11 10.60 -12.23 0.13
CA ILE A 11 11.01 -13.04 -1.03
C ILE A 11 10.92 -12.17 -2.27
N LEU A 12 12.04 -11.58 -2.70
CA LEU A 12 12.45 -11.33 -4.10
C LEU A 12 13.70 -10.43 -4.10
N GLY A 13 14.82 -10.97 -4.59
CA GLY A 13 16.13 -10.31 -4.60
C GLY A 13 16.15 -8.91 -5.22
N ALA A 14 16.92 -8.01 -4.61
CA ALA A 14 17.09 -6.64 -5.04
C ALA A 14 17.95 -6.57 -6.32
N MET A 15 17.33 -6.27 -7.45
CA MET A 15 17.99 -5.50 -8.50
C MET A 15 17.52 -4.06 -8.29
N SER A 16 18.39 -3.17 -7.83
CA SER A 16 18.04 -1.77 -7.60
C SER A 16 18.12 -1.01 -8.92
N ILE A 17 16.97 -0.71 -9.52
CA ILE A 17 16.85 0.33 -10.54
C ILE A 17 16.69 1.67 -9.79
N ALA A 18 17.06 2.81 -10.39
CA ALA A 18 16.70 4.10 -9.82
C ALA A 18 15.17 4.26 -9.79
N ALA A 19 14.62 4.87 -8.73
CA ALA A 19 13.18 5.12 -8.67
C ALA A 19 12.80 6.15 -9.74
N PRO A 20 11.54 6.16 -10.23
CA PRO A 20 11.13 7.21 -11.15
C PRO A 20 11.40 8.60 -10.55
N GLU A 21 11.80 9.55 -11.38
CA GLU A 21 12.24 10.88 -10.93
C GLU A 21 11.16 11.66 -10.17
N TYR A 22 9.89 11.35 -10.44
CA TYR A 22 8.75 11.93 -9.77
C TYR A 22 8.51 11.37 -8.35
N VAL A 23 9.23 10.34 -7.91
CA VAL A 23 9.13 9.79 -6.55
C VAL A 23 10.21 10.40 -5.65
N ASP A 24 9.80 11.15 -4.62
CA ASP A 24 10.69 11.70 -3.60
C ASP A 24 11.10 10.63 -2.57
N VAL A 25 12.00 9.74 -2.99
CA VAL A 25 12.55 8.68 -2.14
C VAL A 25 13.16 9.22 -0.85
N LYS A 26 13.88 10.36 -0.92
CA LYS A 26 14.50 10.97 0.27
C LYS A 26 13.46 11.51 1.24
N GLY A 27 12.35 12.06 0.74
CA GLY A 27 11.20 12.46 1.54
C GLY A 27 10.58 11.28 2.29
N MET A 28 10.38 10.15 1.58
CA MET A 28 9.87 8.91 2.17
C MET A 28 10.78 8.39 3.29
N GLU A 29 12.09 8.30 3.05
CA GLU A 29 13.07 7.84 4.04
C GLU A 29 13.07 8.72 5.29
N LYS A 30 13.02 10.05 5.12
CA LYS A 30 12.91 11.01 6.24
C LYS A 30 11.63 10.83 7.06
N LYS A 31 10.56 10.33 6.45
CA LYS A 31 9.28 10.02 7.11
C LYS A 31 9.23 8.61 7.72
N GLY A 32 10.35 7.88 7.66
CA GLY A 32 10.52 6.57 8.27
C GLY A 32 10.14 5.40 7.37
N TYR A 33 9.96 5.62 6.07
CA TYR A 33 9.78 4.53 5.11
C TYR A 33 11.12 3.88 4.78
N ILE A 34 11.11 2.55 4.73
CA ILE A 34 12.22 1.71 4.27
C ILE A 34 11.89 1.25 2.86
N ILE A 35 12.73 1.59 1.90
CA ILE A 35 12.56 1.16 0.51
C ILE A 35 12.92 -0.33 0.44
N TYR A 36 11.96 -1.15 0.03
CA TYR A 36 12.15 -2.59 -0.04
C TYR A 36 12.46 -3.06 -1.47
N LYS A 37 11.72 -2.53 -2.45
CA LYS A 37 11.81 -2.98 -3.82
C LYS A 37 11.64 -1.81 -4.76
N ASN A 38 12.50 -1.77 -5.77
CA ASN A 38 12.42 -0.78 -6.84
C ASN A 38 12.68 -1.47 -8.18
N LYS A 39 11.60 -1.69 -8.93
CA LYS A 39 11.59 -2.35 -10.24
C LYS A 39 10.99 -1.41 -11.28
N LYS A 40 11.17 -1.79 -12.54
CA LYS A 40 10.65 -1.06 -13.70
C LYS A 40 9.15 -0.75 -13.61
N ASP A 41 8.38 -1.67 -13.03
CA ASP A 41 6.92 -1.64 -12.97
C ASP A 41 6.38 -1.31 -11.57
N SER A 42 7.24 -1.23 -10.56
CA SER A 42 6.78 -1.10 -9.18
C SER A 42 7.83 -0.57 -8.22
N PHE A 43 7.39 0.29 -7.31
CA PHE A 43 8.15 0.76 -6.17
C PHE A 43 7.41 0.37 -4.88
N VAL A 44 8.12 -0.22 -3.92
CA VAL A 44 7.55 -0.71 -2.67
C VAL A 44 8.35 -0.21 -1.49
N ALA A 45 7.65 0.39 -0.52
CA ALA A 45 8.23 0.90 0.72
C ALA A 45 7.36 0.53 1.93
N PHE A 46 7.99 0.39 3.10
CA PHE A 46 7.30 0.04 4.34
C PHE A 46 7.61 1.03 5.46
N LYS A 47 6.61 1.35 6.27
CA LYS A 47 6.78 2.06 7.54
C LYS A 47 6.25 1.17 8.65
N ILE A 48 7.16 0.67 9.48
CA ILE A 48 6.87 -0.25 10.58
C ILE A 48 7.33 0.39 11.88
N THR A 49 6.38 0.90 12.65
CA THR A 49 6.59 1.43 14.00
C THR A 49 5.85 0.58 15.03
N GLN A 50 5.81 0.98 16.30
CA GLN A 50 4.97 0.30 17.29
C GLN A 50 3.47 0.39 16.94
N ASN A 51 3.08 1.51 16.31
CA ASN A 51 1.68 1.84 16.01
C ASN A 51 1.36 1.69 14.52
N ASP A 52 2.34 1.85 13.64
CA ASP A 52 2.14 1.83 12.20
C ASP A 52 2.68 0.53 11.59
N ARG A 53 1.86 -0.09 10.75
CA ARG A 53 2.27 -1.21 9.89
C ARG A 53 1.74 -0.89 8.50
N ILE A 54 2.47 -0.06 7.78
CA ILE A 54 2.05 0.50 6.49
C ILE A 54 2.97 -0.03 5.40
N GLY A 55 2.39 -0.54 4.32
CA GLY A 55 3.06 -0.81 3.06
C GLY A 55 2.51 0.07 1.96
N VAL A 56 3.40 0.69 1.20
CA VAL A 56 3.08 1.51 0.03
C VAL A 56 3.61 0.79 -1.19
N THR A 57 2.75 0.59 -2.18
CA THR A 57 3.12 0.11 -3.51
C THR A 57 2.69 1.16 -4.53
N LEU A 58 3.66 1.70 -5.26
CA LEU A 58 3.41 2.47 -6.47
C LEU A 58 3.57 1.51 -7.65
N TYR A 59 2.50 1.33 -8.43
CA TYR A 59 2.53 0.49 -9.62
C TYR A 59 2.55 1.39 -10.86
N PHE A 60 3.48 1.12 -11.78
CA PHE A 60 3.73 1.94 -12.96
C PHE A 60 3.20 1.22 -14.20
N SER A 61 2.11 1.73 -14.78
CA SER A 61 1.51 1.17 -15.99
C SER A 61 0.72 2.21 -16.78
N ASP A 62 0.97 2.25 -18.09
CA ASP A 62 0.22 3.07 -19.05
C ASP A 62 -1.01 2.35 -19.63
N LYS A 63 -1.23 1.08 -19.25
CA LYS A 63 -2.24 0.19 -19.87
C LYS A 63 -3.29 -0.33 -18.89
N ASP A 64 -2.92 -0.45 -17.62
CA ASP A 64 -3.80 -0.96 -16.58
C ASP A 64 -4.63 0.17 -15.98
N ASN A 65 -5.63 -0.15 -15.16
CA ASN A 65 -6.42 0.80 -14.39
C ASN A 65 -6.55 0.36 -12.92
N ALA A 66 -7.07 1.23 -12.05
CA ALA A 66 -7.20 0.95 -10.62
C ALA A 66 -8.06 -0.30 -10.33
N GLU A 67 -9.11 -0.55 -11.12
CA GLU A 67 -9.97 -1.72 -11.00
C GLU A 67 -9.24 -3.04 -11.30
N TYR A 68 -8.38 -3.06 -12.33
CA TYR A 68 -7.52 -4.20 -12.65
C TYR A 68 -6.57 -4.52 -11.48
N LEU A 69 -6.03 -3.50 -10.83
CA LEU A 69 -5.16 -3.67 -9.67
C LEU A 69 -5.93 -4.22 -8.48
N THR A 70 -7.10 -3.68 -8.17
CA THR A 70 -8.00 -4.17 -7.10
C THR A 70 -8.27 -5.67 -7.26
N ASN A 71 -8.63 -6.11 -8.46
CA ASN A 71 -8.88 -7.52 -8.76
C ASN A 71 -7.62 -8.39 -8.69
N THR A 72 -6.46 -7.85 -9.05
CA THR A 72 -5.18 -8.56 -8.98
C THR A 72 -4.71 -8.75 -7.54
N PHE A 73 -4.85 -7.73 -6.69
CA PHE A 73 -4.53 -7.83 -5.27
C PHE A 73 -5.43 -8.82 -4.55
N LYS A 74 -6.75 -8.82 -4.83
CA LYS A 74 -7.69 -9.80 -4.25
C LYS A 74 -7.27 -11.25 -4.52
N ARG A 75 -6.88 -11.55 -5.76
CA ARG A 75 -6.42 -12.88 -6.17
C ARG A 75 -5.06 -13.26 -5.60
N SER A 76 -4.24 -12.27 -5.28
CA SER A 76 -2.88 -12.44 -4.77
C SER A 76 -2.81 -12.37 -3.24
N ALA A 77 -3.94 -12.16 -2.56
CA ALA A 77 -4.00 -12.10 -1.11
C ALA A 77 -3.51 -13.44 -0.52
N PRO A 78 -2.63 -13.40 0.50
CA PRO A 78 -2.15 -14.62 1.13
C PRO A 78 -3.32 -15.47 1.63
N SER A 79 -3.28 -16.78 1.41
CA SER A 79 -4.33 -17.72 1.84
C SER A 79 -4.56 -17.75 3.36
N ALA A 80 -3.59 -17.25 4.14
CA ALA A 80 -3.69 -17.08 5.58
C ALA A 80 -4.61 -15.90 6.00
N LEU A 81 -5.00 -15.04 5.07
CA LEU A 81 -5.90 -13.91 5.33
C LEU A 81 -7.32 -14.25 4.89
N LYS A 82 -8.28 -14.11 5.81
CA LYS A 82 -9.70 -14.24 5.49
C LYS A 82 -10.19 -12.93 4.87
N PHE A 83 -10.61 -12.95 3.60
CA PHE A 83 -11.32 -11.83 3.00
C PHE A 83 -12.65 -11.58 3.74
N LEU A 84 -12.91 -10.33 4.10
CA LEU A 84 -14.14 -9.92 4.78
C LEU A 84 -15.13 -9.35 3.76
N ASP A 85 -14.76 -8.23 3.15
CA ASP A 85 -15.54 -7.55 2.14
C ASP A 85 -14.70 -6.55 1.32
N GLU A 86 -15.36 -5.93 0.36
CA GLU A 86 -14.84 -4.86 -0.47
C GLU A 86 -15.87 -3.73 -0.49
N THR A 87 -15.40 -2.51 -0.25
CA THR A 87 -16.19 -1.28 -0.26
C THR A 87 -15.40 -0.21 -1.02
N GLU A 88 -15.98 0.98 -1.14
CA GLU A 88 -15.30 2.12 -1.70
C GLU A 88 -15.76 3.41 -1.02
N ASN A 89 -14.90 4.41 -1.07
CA ASN A 89 -15.27 5.80 -0.78
C ASN A 89 -14.94 6.68 -1.99
N ASN A 90 -15.01 7.99 -1.84
CA ASN A 90 -14.75 8.92 -2.95
C ASN A 90 -13.30 8.86 -3.48
N ARG A 91 -12.33 8.43 -2.66
CA ARG A 91 -10.91 8.43 -3.02
C ARG A 91 -10.32 7.06 -3.31
N ALA A 92 -10.88 5.98 -2.76
CA ALA A 92 -10.25 4.66 -2.83
C ALA A 92 -11.25 3.51 -2.94
N TYR A 93 -10.81 2.46 -3.63
CA TYR A 93 -11.33 1.10 -3.43
C TYR A 93 -10.70 0.50 -2.18
N ILE A 94 -11.49 -0.21 -1.38
CA ILE A 94 -11.09 -0.69 -0.06
C ILE A 94 -11.38 -2.19 0.03
N GLN A 95 -10.36 -2.97 0.35
CA GLN A 95 -10.48 -4.40 0.59
C GLN A 95 -10.10 -4.70 2.03
N ARG A 96 -10.99 -5.41 2.74
CA ARG A 96 -10.77 -5.76 4.14
C ARG A 96 -10.49 -7.25 4.29
N PHE A 97 -9.50 -7.54 5.12
CA PHE A 97 -9.09 -8.89 5.45
C PHE A 97 -8.91 -9.04 6.96
N LYS A 98 -9.06 -10.27 7.45
CA LYS A 98 -8.75 -10.64 8.82
C LYS A 98 -7.67 -11.72 8.85
N GLY A 99 -6.56 -11.40 9.51
CA GLY A 99 -5.58 -12.36 10.01
C GLY A 99 -5.49 -12.26 11.53
N GLU A 100 -4.27 -12.22 12.09
CA GLU A 100 -4.07 -11.81 13.49
C GLU A 100 -4.60 -10.37 13.72
N LEU A 101 -4.34 -9.47 12.77
CA LEU A 101 -4.80 -8.09 12.73
C LEU A 101 -5.91 -7.91 11.67
N TYR A 102 -6.68 -6.85 11.79
CA TYR A 102 -7.47 -6.34 10.67
C TYR A 102 -6.52 -5.71 9.66
N ILE A 103 -6.69 -6.03 8.37
CA ILE A 103 -5.83 -5.55 7.31
C ILE A 103 -6.70 -4.88 6.26
N TYR A 104 -6.30 -3.68 5.88
CA TYR A 104 -6.96 -2.85 4.89
C TYR A 104 -5.99 -2.69 3.73
N ASN A 105 -6.43 -3.05 2.53
CA ASN A 105 -5.75 -2.74 1.29
C ASN A 105 -6.57 -1.68 0.56
N ILE A 106 -5.97 -0.51 0.31
CA ILE A 106 -6.63 0.59 -0.36
C ILE A 106 -5.93 0.89 -1.69
N ILE A 107 -6.73 1.15 -2.72
CA ILE A 107 -6.25 1.51 -4.05
C ILE A 107 -6.83 2.89 -4.38
N ALA A 108 -5.97 3.88 -4.60
CA ALA A 108 -6.41 5.22 -4.97
C ALA A 108 -7.14 5.17 -6.33
N LYS A 109 -8.30 5.83 -6.41
CA LYS A 109 -9.09 5.93 -7.64
C LYS A 109 -8.44 6.88 -8.64
N GLU A 110 -7.86 7.97 -8.14
CA GLU A 110 -7.20 8.98 -8.94
C GLU A 110 -5.68 8.82 -8.90
N GLN A 111 -5.04 9.31 -9.95
CA GLN A 111 -3.60 9.33 -10.09
C GLN A 111 -3.10 10.76 -9.99
N LYS A 112 -2.22 11.03 -9.03
CA LYS A 112 -1.50 12.31 -8.99
C LYS A 112 -0.50 12.45 -10.15
N VAL A 113 0.13 11.34 -10.53
CA VAL A 113 1.02 11.24 -11.69
C VAL A 113 0.45 10.19 -12.64
N ASN A 114 0.20 10.55 -13.90
CA ASN A 114 -0.36 9.63 -14.88
C ASN A 114 0.45 8.32 -14.97
N GLY A 115 -0.25 7.20 -14.95
CA GLY A 115 0.34 5.87 -15.00
C GLY A 115 0.95 5.39 -13.68
N CYS A 116 0.86 6.18 -12.60
CA CYS A 116 1.29 5.78 -11.25
C CYS A 116 0.06 5.51 -10.38
N TYR A 117 -0.16 4.23 -10.06
CA TYR A 117 -1.25 3.80 -9.19
C TYR A 117 -0.77 3.60 -7.76
N ILE A 118 -1.39 4.30 -6.82
CA ILE A 118 -1.08 4.19 -5.39
C ILE A 118 -1.91 3.07 -4.76
N THR A 119 -1.23 2.11 -4.15
CA THR A 119 -1.82 1.11 -3.27
C THR A 119 -1.20 1.21 -1.88
N ILE A 120 -2.01 1.27 -0.84
CA ILE A 120 -1.56 1.31 0.55
C ILE A 120 -2.19 0.15 1.30
N THR A 121 -1.37 -0.67 1.94
CA THR A 121 -1.84 -1.69 2.87
C THR A 121 -1.50 -1.27 4.29
N PHE A 122 -2.45 -1.30 5.21
CA PHE A 122 -2.18 -1.09 6.63
C PHE A 122 -2.95 -2.07 7.50
N SER A 123 -2.57 -2.19 8.78
CA SER A 123 -3.23 -3.12 9.69
C SER A 123 -3.50 -2.53 11.07
N GLU A 124 -4.63 -2.92 11.65
CA GLU A 124 -5.13 -2.48 12.95
C GLU A 124 -5.42 -3.66 13.88
N ILE A 125 -5.34 -3.40 15.19
CA ILE A 125 -5.71 -4.39 16.20
C ILE A 125 -7.22 -4.65 16.14
N ASP A 126 -8.00 -3.58 16.08
CA ASP A 126 -9.46 -3.59 16.07
C ASP A 126 -10.00 -3.18 14.69
N ASP A 127 -11.24 -3.58 14.37
CA ASP A 127 -11.89 -3.13 13.14
C ASP A 127 -12.22 -1.65 13.27
N LEU A 128 -11.82 -0.87 12.28
CA LEU A 128 -12.14 0.54 12.20
C LEU A 128 -13.61 0.75 11.83
N THR A 129 -14.22 1.74 12.46
CA THR A 129 -15.47 2.30 11.98
C THR A 129 -15.24 2.95 10.61
N GLU A 130 -16.30 3.05 9.80
CA GLU A 130 -16.23 3.68 8.48
C GLU A 130 -15.65 5.10 8.54
N GLU A 131 -16.06 5.90 9.54
CA GLU A 131 -15.55 7.26 9.77
C GLU A 131 -14.03 7.28 10.00
N LYS A 132 -13.53 6.46 10.93
CA LYS A 132 -12.10 6.38 11.24
C LYS A 132 -11.29 5.81 10.08
N LEU A 133 -11.88 4.87 9.35
CA LEU A 133 -11.27 4.30 8.16
C LEU A 133 -11.11 5.38 7.07
N ASN A 134 -12.15 6.16 6.81
CA ASN A 134 -12.10 7.25 5.83
C ASN A 134 -11.08 8.32 6.21
N GLU A 135 -11.07 8.78 7.47
CA GLU A 135 -10.08 9.75 7.96
C GLU A 135 -8.64 9.22 7.78
N LYS A 136 -8.40 7.96 8.12
CA LYS A 136 -7.09 7.34 7.97
C LYS A 136 -6.68 7.20 6.51
N ILE A 137 -7.62 6.85 5.62
CA ILE A 137 -7.39 6.79 4.17
C ILE A 137 -6.95 8.15 3.64
N ASP A 138 -7.64 9.22 4.04
CA ASP A 138 -7.29 10.58 3.62
C ASP A 138 -5.87 10.95 4.04
N ILE A 139 -5.52 10.75 5.31
CA ILE A 139 -4.19 11.05 5.85
C ILE A 139 -3.10 10.25 5.11
N LEU A 140 -3.33 8.96 4.88
CA LEU A 140 -2.34 8.09 4.23
C LEU A 140 -2.16 8.44 2.76
N LEU A 141 -3.24 8.71 2.03
CA LEU A 141 -3.17 9.11 0.64
C LEU A 141 -2.48 10.47 0.50
N ASP A 142 -2.85 11.46 1.31
CA ASP A 142 -2.22 12.78 1.28
C ASP A 142 -0.71 12.70 1.58
N GLU A 143 -0.32 11.87 2.57
CA GLU A 143 1.09 11.63 2.87
C GLU A 143 1.81 11.01 1.67
N VAL A 144 1.27 9.93 1.07
CA VAL A 144 1.93 9.24 -0.04
C VAL A 144 1.96 10.10 -1.31
N GLU A 145 0.87 10.78 -1.62
CA GLU A 145 0.78 11.73 -2.74
C GLU A 145 1.77 12.88 -2.57
N SER A 146 2.07 13.33 -1.35
CA SER A 146 3.07 14.38 -1.10
C SER A 146 4.49 13.99 -1.55
N PHE A 147 4.79 12.69 -1.68
CA PHE A 147 6.06 12.20 -2.23
C PHE A 147 6.07 12.10 -3.75
N LEU A 148 4.95 12.36 -4.43
CA LEU A 148 4.87 12.41 -5.88
C LEU A 148 4.94 13.86 -6.36
N LYS A 149 5.94 14.17 -7.19
CA LYS A 149 6.21 15.50 -7.76
C LYS A 149 5.45 15.76 -9.04
#